data_AF-A0A949L1C8-F1
#
_entry.id   AF-A0A949L1C8-F1
#
_cell.length_a   1.000
_cell.length_b   1.000
_cell.length_c   1.000
_cell.angle_alpha   90.00
_cell.angle_beta   90.00
_cell.angle_gamma   90.00
#
_symmetry.space_group_name_H-M   'P 1'
#
loop_
_entity.id
_entity.type
_entity.pdbx_description
1 polymer ?
#
loop_
_entity_poly.entity_id
_entity_poly.type
_entity_poly.pdbx_seq_one_letter_code
_entity_poly.pdbx_strand_id
1 'polypeptide(L)'
;MSDMDLKEKIWGGIFGVVAIIAALVEMVVNGISTETVIGAIKDISGTLIMVILLVAVVRSLIPKEYSLSFEERLTNALEKWQVANSNMIFKGIVVKDKFDLSIRTDINDFYKATPISKNKSMFLRMPLLKEENYKNGNVVLEFTLTKAIFFDDMPGDDKELMPYFNHLNDKFCEYINNHFHNFVKASGKNKIIYVSIINPIISDEDIEQLIEVINGMYQAYLVAANIKV
;
A
#
# COMPACT_ATOMS: atom_id res chain seq x y z
N MET A 1 -15.43 16.71 8.61
CA MET A 1 -15.64 16.01 9.90
C MET A 1 -17.15 16.00 10.10
N SER A 2 -17.80 14.84 10.04
CA SER A 2 -19.26 14.77 10.14
C SER A 2 -19.70 15.11 11.57
N ASP A 3 -20.89 15.68 11.69
CA ASP A 3 -21.50 16.05 12.98
C ASP A 3 -21.63 14.85 13.94
N MET A 4 -21.62 13.64 13.37
CA MET A 4 -21.66 12.36 14.08
C MET A 4 -20.29 11.96 14.66
N ASP A 5 -19.19 12.20 13.94
CA ASP A 5 -17.82 11.92 14.40
C ASP A 5 -17.41 12.84 15.58
N LEU A 6 -17.95 14.07 15.59
CA LEU A 6 -17.82 14.98 16.73
C LEU A 6 -18.61 14.48 17.95
N LYS A 7 -19.86 14.05 17.75
CA LYS A 7 -20.71 13.51 18.83
C LYS A 7 -20.13 12.23 19.42
N GLU A 8 -19.60 11.32 18.61
CA GLU A 8 -19.01 10.07 19.09
C GLU A 8 -17.76 10.30 19.95
N LYS A 9 -16.87 11.21 19.55
CA LYS A 9 -15.71 11.63 20.35
C LYS A 9 -16.11 12.29 21.67
N ILE A 10 -17.16 13.12 21.64
CA ILE A 10 -17.69 13.78 22.83
C ILE A 10 -18.30 12.75 23.79
N TRP A 11 -19.16 11.85 23.30
CA TRP A 11 -19.79 10.83 24.13
C TRP A 11 -18.80 9.81 24.67
N GLY A 12 -17.87 9.30 23.83
CA GLY A 12 -16.81 8.39 24.28
C GLY A 12 -15.90 9.02 25.33
N GLY A 13 -15.57 10.31 25.17
CA GLY A 13 -14.84 11.08 26.18
C GLY A 13 -15.61 11.24 27.50
N ILE A 14 -16.91 11.55 27.43
CA ILE A 14 -17.78 11.68 28.62
C ILE A 14 -17.88 10.36 29.38
N PHE A 15 -18.12 9.23 28.69
CA PHE A 15 -18.21 7.92 29.34
C PHE A 15 -16.88 7.50 29.98
N GLY A 16 -15.74 7.79 29.34
CA GLY A 16 -14.42 7.56 29.93
C GLY A 16 -14.18 8.37 31.21
N VAL A 17 -14.54 9.66 31.20
CA VAL A 17 -14.41 10.54 32.38
C VAL A 17 -15.32 10.08 33.51
N VAL A 18 -16.56 9.69 33.22
CA VAL A 18 -17.51 9.18 34.21
C VAL A 18 -16.98 7.89 34.86
N ALA A 19 -16.39 6.98 34.09
CA ALA A 19 -15.81 5.75 34.62
C ALA A 19 -14.60 6.01 35.53
N ILE A 20 -13.73 6.94 35.17
CA ILE A 20 -12.58 7.35 36.00
C ILE A 20 -13.07 7.98 37.31
N ILE A 21 -14.08 8.85 37.25
CA ILE A 21 -14.67 9.48 38.45
C ILE A 21 -15.34 8.41 39.33
N ALA A 22 -16.06 7.46 38.76
CA ALA A 22 -16.68 6.37 39.50
C ALA A 22 -15.65 5.51 40.24
N ALA A 23 -14.57 5.11 39.55
CA ALA A 23 -13.48 4.35 40.16
C ALA A 23 -12.78 5.12 41.30
N LEU A 24 -12.58 6.44 41.14
CA LEU A 24 -12.02 7.28 42.20
C LEU A 24 -12.95 7.42 43.41
N VAL A 25 -14.25 7.57 43.19
CA VAL A 25 -15.25 7.63 44.26
C VAL A 25 -15.31 6.31 45.02
N GLU A 26 -15.30 5.18 44.32
CA GLU A 26 -15.26 3.85 44.93
C GLU A 26 -13.98 3.64 45.75
N MET A 27 -12.84 4.15 45.27
CA MET A 27 -11.57 4.08 45.96
C MET A 27 -11.54 4.92 47.26
N VAL A 28 -12.22 6.07 47.26
CA VAL A 28 -12.37 6.93 48.44
C VAL A 28 -13.35 6.33 49.45
N VAL A 29 -14.45 5.73 48.99
CA VAL A 29 -15.49 5.13 49.86
C VAL A 29 -14.99 3.84 50.54
N ASN A 30 -14.20 3.02 49.83
CA ASN A 30 -13.70 1.75 50.36
C ASN A 30 -12.39 1.87 51.16
N GLY A 31 -11.83 3.08 51.27
CA GLY A 31 -10.55 3.33 51.91
C GLY A 31 -9.36 3.04 51.01
N ILE A 32 -8.29 3.84 51.15
CA ILE A 32 -7.09 3.75 50.32
C ILE A 32 -6.22 2.60 50.81
N SER A 33 -6.50 1.40 50.32
CA SER A 33 -5.66 0.22 50.49
C SER A 33 -5.02 -0.18 49.16
N THR A 34 -3.93 -0.95 49.19
CA THR A 34 -3.29 -1.48 47.98
C THR A 34 -4.28 -2.30 47.14
N GLU A 35 -5.22 -3.01 47.78
CA GLU A 35 -6.27 -3.78 47.12
C GLU A 35 -7.27 -2.88 46.39
N THR A 36 -7.67 -1.76 47.01
CA THR A 36 -8.58 -0.79 46.41
C THR A 36 -7.97 -0.08 45.21
N VAL A 37 -6.68 0.26 45.26
CA VAL A 37 -5.95 0.87 44.14
C VAL A 37 -5.82 -0.09 42.96
N ILE A 38 -5.51 -1.37 43.22
CA ILE A 38 -5.43 -2.40 42.17
C ILE A 38 -6.82 -2.65 41.56
N GLY A 39 -7.88 -2.65 42.37
CA GLY A 39 -9.27 -2.71 41.90
C GLY A 39 -9.60 -1.57 40.95
N ALA A 40 -9.33 -0.33 41.36
CA ALA A 40 -9.59 0.85 40.53
C ALA A 40 -8.81 0.84 39.20
N ILE A 41 -7.54 0.40 39.20
CA ILE A 41 -6.74 0.27 37.97
C ILE A 41 -7.35 -0.78 37.03
N LYS A 42 -7.79 -1.92 37.58
CA LYS A 42 -8.43 -2.99 36.81
C LYS A 42 -9.72 -2.49 36.15
N ASP A 43 -10.55 -1.76 36.88
CA ASP A 43 -11.84 -1.29 36.38
C ASP A 43 -11.68 -0.19 35.33
N ILE A 44 -10.74 0.74 35.53
CA ILE A 44 -10.37 1.74 34.52
C ILE A 44 -9.84 1.05 33.25
N SER A 45 -8.95 0.07 33.40
CA SER A 45 -8.36 -0.65 32.25
C SER A 45 -9.39 -1.45 31.48
N GLY A 46 -10.28 -2.18 32.18
CA GLY A 46 -11.37 -2.94 31.58
C GLY A 46 -12.34 -2.03 30.82
N THR A 47 -12.69 -0.88 31.41
CA THR A 47 -13.56 0.11 30.76
C THR A 47 -12.91 0.70 29.52
N LEU A 48 -11.61 1.01 29.58
CA LEU A 48 -10.87 1.61 28.47
C LEU A 48 -10.74 0.65 27.28
N ILE A 49 -10.47 -0.63 27.55
CA ILE A 49 -10.49 -1.69 26.53
C ILE A 49 -11.88 -1.78 25.88
N MET A 50 -12.94 -1.74 26.69
CA MET A 50 -14.30 -1.88 26.18
C MET A 50 -14.74 -0.68 25.33
N VAL A 51 -14.33 0.54 25.70
CA VAL A 51 -14.54 1.74 24.87
C VAL A 51 -13.79 1.65 23.54
N ILE A 52 -12.53 1.20 23.55
CA ILE A 52 -11.76 1.01 22.30
C ILE A 52 -12.44 0.00 21.38
N LEU A 53 -12.90 -1.13 21.92
CA LEU A 53 -13.63 -2.14 21.15
C LEU A 53 -14.94 -1.60 20.60
N LEU A 54 -15.70 -0.85 21.41
CA LEU A 54 -16.94 -0.23 20.96
C LEU A 54 -16.70 0.74 19.81
N VAL A 55 -15.69 1.62 19.93
CA VAL A 55 -15.32 2.57 18.86
C VAL A 55 -14.87 1.82 17.61
N ALA A 56 -14.08 0.74 17.74
CA ALA A 56 -13.66 -0.06 16.61
C ALA A 56 -14.86 -0.72 15.89
N VAL A 57 -15.81 -1.28 16.65
CA VAL A 57 -17.03 -1.89 16.12
C VAL A 57 -17.92 -0.84 15.46
N VAL A 58 -18.18 0.29 16.11
CA VAL A 58 -18.99 1.38 15.55
C VAL A 58 -18.38 1.92 14.26
N ARG A 59 -17.06 2.15 14.23
CA ARG A 59 -16.34 2.54 13.00
C ARG A 59 -16.42 1.50 11.89
N SER A 60 -16.45 0.21 12.23
CA SER A 60 -16.62 -0.86 11.23
C SER A 60 -18.04 -0.95 10.67
N LEU A 61 -19.05 -0.47 11.41
CA LEU A 61 -20.46 -0.52 11.03
C LEU A 61 -20.95 0.76 10.33
N ILE A 62 -20.26 1.89 10.50
CA ILE A 62 -20.60 3.14 9.81
C ILE A 62 -20.04 3.09 8.39
N PRO A 63 -20.88 3.13 7.34
CA PRO A 63 -20.39 3.22 5.97
C PRO A 63 -19.60 4.51 5.80
N LYS A 64 -18.35 4.39 5.34
CA LYS A 64 -17.53 5.55 4.98
C LYS A 64 -18.24 6.29 3.84
N GLU A 65 -18.70 7.52 4.11
CA GLU A 65 -19.24 8.39 3.06
C GLU A 65 -18.08 8.94 2.22
N TYR A 66 -18.06 8.58 0.94
CA TYR A 66 -17.07 9.08 0.00
C TYR A 66 -17.71 10.09 -0.93
N SER A 67 -17.05 11.24 -1.09
CA SER A 67 -17.44 12.25 -2.09
C SER A 67 -17.04 11.85 -3.52
N LEU A 68 -16.22 10.82 -3.68
CA LEU A 68 -15.67 10.32 -4.94
C LEU A 68 -16.11 8.88 -5.18
N SER A 69 -16.30 8.51 -6.44
CA SER A 69 -16.49 7.12 -6.87
C SER A 69 -15.27 6.27 -6.51
N PHE A 70 -15.45 4.95 -6.44
CA PHE A 70 -14.36 4.03 -6.14
C PHE A 70 -13.22 4.13 -7.16
N GLU A 71 -13.58 4.21 -8.45
CA GLU A 71 -12.65 4.39 -9.57
C GLU A 71 -11.83 5.68 -9.45
N GLU A 72 -12.46 6.78 -9.03
CA GLU A 72 -11.75 8.04 -8.77
C GLU A 72 -10.80 7.92 -7.59
N ARG A 73 -11.20 7.25 -6.50
CA ARG A 73 -10.31 7.05 -5.34
C ARG A 73 -9.10 6.20 -5.70
N LEU A 74 -9.32 5.13 -6.44
CA LEU A 74 -8.29 4.23 -6.94
C LEU A 74 -7.32 4.92 -7.91
N THR A 75 -7.87 5.69 -8.86
CA THR A 75 -7.07 6.49 -9.79
C THR A 75 -6.25 7.53 -9.03
N ASN A 76 -6.86 8.25 -8.09
CA ASN A 76 -6.17 9.24 -7.27
C ASN A 76 -5.06 8.61 -6.42
N ALA A 77 -5.24 7.41 -5.89
CA ALA A 77 -4.21 6.70 -5.14
C ALA A 77 -2.98 6.37 -6.01
N LEU A 78 -3.21 5.86 -7.23
CA LEU A 78 -2.15 5.58 -8.20
C LEU A 78 -1.40 6.85 -8.62
N GLU A 79 -2.14 7.93 -8.89
CA GLU A 79 -1.55 9.23 -9.24
C GLU A 79 -0.77 9.84 -8.09
N LYS A 80 -1.30 9.78 -6.87
CA LYS A 80 -0.62 10.26 -5.66
C LYS A 80 0.69 9.51 -5.44
N TRP A 81 0.69 8.19 -5.59
CA TRP A 81 1.92 7.39 -5.49
C TRP A 81 2.93 7.76 -6.59
N GLN A 82 2.47 7.95 -7.84
CA GLN A 82 3.33 8.38 -8.94
C GLN A 82 3.96 9.75 -8.69
N VAL A 83 3.18 10.73 -8.20
CA VAL A 83 3.67 12.07 -7.87
C VAL A 83 4.68 12.04 -6.73
N ALA A 84 4.41 11.23 -5.68
CA ALA A 84 5.33 11.04 -4.57
C ALA A 84 6.68 10.44 -5.01
N ASN A 85 6.68 9.64 -6.08
CA ASN A 85 7.87 9.01 -6.66
C ASN A 85 8.32 9.67 -7.98
N SER A 86 7.94 10.93 -8.21
CA SER A 86 8.16 11.64 -9.48
C SER A 86 9.61 12.01 -9.79
N ASN A 87 10.54 11.71 -8.89
CA ASN A 87 11.98 11.74 -9.17
C ASN A 87 12.38 10.63 -10.14
N MET A 88 11.82 9.42 -10.01
CA MET A 88 12.15 8.25 -10.81
C MET A 88 11.00 7.73 -11.67
N ILE A 89 9.75 7.95 -11.26
CA ILE A 89 8.55 7.40 -11.89
C ILE A 89 7.74 8.47 -12.64
N PHE A 90 7.36 8.16 -13.87
CA PHE A 90 6.62 9.04 -14.77
C PHE A 90 5.45 8.31 -15.38
N LYS A 91 4.40 9.06 -15.76
CA LYS A 91 3.38 8.52 -16.66
C LYS A 91 4.04 8.09 -17.98
N GLY A 92 3.75 6.87 -18.39
CA GLY A 92 4.24 6.26 -19.62
C GLY A 92 3.59 6.85 -20.87
N ILE A 93 3.78 6.17 -22.00
CA ILE A 93 3.08 6.54 -23.25
C ILE A 93 1.59 6.27 -23.04
N VAL A 94 0.74 7.23 -23.45
CA VAL A 94 -0.71 7.05 -23.40
C VAL A 94 -1.09 5.96 -24.39
N VAL A 95 -1.34 4.75 -23.88
CA VAL A 95 -1.93 3.65 -24.62
C VAL A 95 -3.40 3.57 -24.23
N LYS A 96 -4.27 3.47 -25.24
CA LYS A 96 -5.72 3.36 -25.02
C LYS A 96 -6.02 2.20 -24.07
N ASP A 97 -6.84 2.46 -23.05
CA ASP A 97 -7.29 1.49 -22.05
C ASP A 97 -6.19 0.90 -21.13
N LYS A 98 -5.00 1.52 -21.05
CA LYS A 98 -3.93 1.08 -20.14
C LYS A 98 -3.41 2.21 -19.26
N PHE A 99 -3.00 1.84 -18.06
CA PHE A 99 -2.23 2.67 -17.16
C PHE A 99 -0.76 2.21 -17.22
N ASP A 100 0.07 3.06 -17.81
CA ASP A 100 1.49 2.78 -18.01
C ASP A 100 2.32 3.74 -17.14
N LEU A 101 3.31 3.20 -16.45
CA LEU A 101 4.35 3.96 -15.76
C LEU A 101 5.72 3.63 -16.34
N SER A 102 6.56 4.65 -16.43
CA SER A 102 7.95 4.54 -16.84
C SER A 102 8.87 4.89 -15.67
N ILE A 103 10.04 4.25 -15.63
CA ILE A 103 11.11 4.55 -14.68
C ILE A 103 12.31 5.12 -15.43
N ARG A 104 13.02 6.04 -14.78
CA ARG A 104 14.32 6.54 -15.25
C ARG A 104 15.39 5.47 -15.11
N THR A 105 16.24 5.38 -16.11
CA THR A 105 17.31 4.37 -16.13
C THR A 105 18.65 4.93 -15.67
N ASP A 106 18.86 6.25 -15.79
CA ASP A 106 20.07 6.91 -15.27
C ASP A 106 19.81 7.41 -13.83
N ILE A 107 20.53 6.82 -12.86
CA ILE A 107 20.42 7.20 -11.44
C ILE A 107 20.89 8.63 -11.18
N ASN A 108 21.78 9.19 -12.01
CA ASN A 108 22.23 10.58 -11.85
C ASN A 108 21.09 11.56 -12.03
N ASP A 109 20.04 11.17 -12.75
CA ASP A 109 18.86 12.00 -12.96
C ASP A 109 18.01 12.15 -11.69
N PHE A 110 18.14 11.24 -10.72
CA PHE A 110 17.53 11.40 -9.39
C PHE A 110 18.01 12.66 -8.66
N TYR A 111 19.28 13.04 -8.84
CA TYR A 111 19.93 14.11 -8.10
C TYR A 111 19.85 15.48 -8.80
N LYS A 112 19.29 15.55 -10.01
CA LYS A 112 19.23 16.79 -10.80
C LYS A 112 17.90 17.52 -10.59
N ALA A 113 17.96 18.85 -10.50
CA ALA A 113 16.79 19.70 -10.29
C ALA A 113 15.95 19.99 -11.56
N THR A 114 16.41 19.57 -12.75
CA THR A 114 15.78 19.85 -14.06
C THR A 114 15.37 18.57 -14.80
N PRO A 115 14.31 18.58 -15.63
CA PRO A 115 13.75 17.39 -16.29
C PRO A 115 14.60 16.89 -17.49
N ILE A 116 15.70 16.22 -17.17
CA ILE A 116 16.09 14.83 -17.49
C ILE A 116 16.24 14.35 -18.96
N SER A 117 17.30 13.54 -19.14
CA SER A 117 17.64 12.65 -20.24
C SER A 117 16.45 11.93 -20.91
N LYS A 118 16.63 11.60 -22.20
CA LYS A 118 15.66 10.82 -23.01
C LYS A 118 15.50 9.36 -22.56
N ASN A 119 16.28 8.90 -21.59
CA ASN A 119 16.42 7.49 -21.26
C ASN A 119 15.38 7.07 -20.21
N LYS A 120 14.33 6.41 -20.68
CA LYS A 120 13.25 5.87 -19.85
C LYS A 120 12.94 4.44 -20.28
N SER A 121 12.55 3.63 -19.31
CA SER A 121 12.09 2.26 -19.54
C SER A 121 10.67 2.08 -18.98
N MET A 122 9.91 1.15 -19.56
CA MET A 122 8.63 0.76 -18.99
C MET A 122 8.86 0.11 -17.63
N PHE A 123 8.15 0.57 -16.60
CA PHE A 123 8.21 0.01 -15.27
C PHE A 123 7.02 -0.90 -15.01
N LEU A 124 5.82 -0.33 -15.10
CA LEU A 124 4.56 -1.00 -14.83
C LEU A 124 3.59 -0.72 -15.98
N ARG A 125 2.85 -1.74 -16.37
CA ARG A 125 1.67 -1.64 -17.22
C ARG A 125 0.53 -2.41 -16.58
N MET A 126 -0.65 -1.83 -16.56
CA MET A 126 -1.86 -2.48 -16.08
C MET A 126 -3.07 -2.01 -16.89
N PRO A 127 -4.16 -2.80 -16.96
CA PRO A 127 -5.39 -2.32 -17.57
C PRO A 127 -5.93 -1.10 -16.79
N LEU A 128 -6.64 -0.20 -17.47
CA LEU A 128 -7.49 0.75 -16.75
C LEU A 128 -8.50 -0.04 -15.91
N LEU A 129 -8.54 0.27 -14.62
CA LEU A 129 -9.39 -0.41 -13.67
C LEU A 129 -10.83 0.07 -13.85
N LYS A 130 -11.58 -0.70 -14.65
CA LYS A 130 -13.02 -0.60 -14.79
C LYS A 130 -13.69 -1.61 -13.86
N GLU A 131 -14.93 -1.34 -13.47
CA GLU A 131 -15.72 -2.19 -12.57
C GLU A 131 -15.71 -3.67 -12.94
N GLU A 132 -15.82 -3.96 -14.24
CA GLU A 132 -15.74 -5.29 -14.83
C GLU A 132 -14.43 -6.06 -14.55
N ASN A 133 -13.32 -5.35 -14.36
CA ASN A 133 -11.99 -5.94 -14.20
C ASN A 133 -11.63 -6.10 -12.72
N TYR A 134 -11.87 -5.06 -11.90
CA TYR A 134 -11.44 -5.07 -10.50
C TYR A 134 -12.36 -5.88 -9.58
N LYS A 135 -13.66 -6.02 -9.91
CA LYS A 135 -14.59 -6.85 -9.10
C LYS A 135 -14.39 -8.34 -9.27
N ASN A 136 -13.82 -8.77 -10.40
CA ASN A 136 -13.65 -10.18 -10.73
C ASN A 136 -12.24 -10.71 -10.41
N GLY A 137 -11.36 -9.89 -9.82
CA GLY A 137 -9.96 -10.28 -9.59
C GLY A 137 -9.18 -10.50 -10.88
N ASN A 138 -9.59 -9.88 -11.99
CA ASN A 138 -8.95 -10.06 -13.30
C ASN A 138 -7.99 -8.91 -13.63
N VAL A 139 -7.21 -8.49 -12.63
CA VAL A 139 -6.23 -7.42 -12.79
C VAL A 139 -4.84 -8.04 -12.83
N VAL A 140 -4.14 -7.81 -13.93
CA VAL A 140 -2.75 -8.24 -14.12
C VAL A 140 -1.86 -7.02 -14.27
N LEU A 141 -0.87 -6.91 -13.41
CA LEU A 141 0.20 -5.93 -13.46
C LEU A 141 1.39 -6.56 -14.19
N GLU A 142 1.89 -5.87 -15.21
CA GLU A 142 3.04 -6.26 -15.99
C GLU A 142 4.23 -5.37 -15.61
N PHE A 143 5.21 -5.92 -14.90
CA PHE A 143 6.47 -5.23 -14.62
C PHE A 143 7.54 -5.65 -15.62
N THR A 144 8.27 -4.69 -16.19
CA THR A 144 9.26 -4.98 -17.23
C THR A 144 10.68 -4.85 -16.69
N LEU A 145 11.50 -5.86 -16.97
CA LEU A 145 12.94 -5.83 -16.75
C LEU A 145 13.64 -5.34 -18.02
N THR A 146 14.51 -4.35 -17.90
CA THR A 146 15.27 -3.82 -19.05
C THR A 146 16.75 -3.80 -18.76
N LYS A 147 17.54 -3.98 -19.84
CA LYS A 147 19.01 -3.91 -19.75
C LYS A 147 19.46 -2.59 -19.14
N ALA A 148 18.87 -1.48 -19.58
CA ALA A 148 19.23 -0.14 -19.12
C ALA A 148 19.04 0.09 -17.61
N ILE A 149 18.24 -0.73 -16.91
CA ILE A 149 18.07 -0.63 -15.44
C ILE A 149 19.01 -1.57 -14.71
N PHE A 150 19.11 -2.81 -15.17
CA PHE A 150 19.74 -3.89 -14.37
C PHE A 150 21.14 -4.27 -14.85
N PHE A 151 21.48 -3.98 -16.10
CA PHE A 151 22.65 -4.53 -16.79
C PHE A 151 23.29 -3.50 -17.74
N ASP A 152 23.24 -2.21 -17.40
CA ASP A 152 23.71 -1.11 -18.28
C ASP A 152 25.19 -1.29 -18.66
N ASP A 153 26.01 -1.70 -17.69
CA ASP A 153 27.44 -1.95 -17.86
C ASP A 153 27.79 -3.32 -18.49
N MET A 154 26.80 -4.21 -18.68
CA MET A 154 27.08 -5.54 -19.22
C MET A 154 27.14 -5.54 -20.75
N PRO A 155 28.17 -6.15 -21.35
CA PRO A 155 28.20 -6.38 -22.79
C PRO A 155 27.10 -7.38 -23.19
N GLY A 156 26.67 -7.28 -24.44
CA GLY A 156 25.70 -8.22 -25.02
C GLY A 156 24.30 -7.68 -25.19
N ASP A 157 23.53 -8.38 -26.00
CA ASP A 157 22.14 -8.03 -26.29
C ASP A 157 21.15 -8.69 -25.32
N ASP A 158 19.88 -8.38 -25.50
CA ASP A 158 18.80 -8.91 -24.68
C ASP A 158 18.66 -10.44 -24.69
N LYS A 159 19.11 -11.12 -25.75
CA LYS A 159 19.05 -12.58 -25.84
C LYS A 159 20.18 -13.19 -25.02
N GLU A 160 21.37 -12.60 -25.08
CA GLU A 160 22.53 -13.03 -24.31
C GLU A 160 22.30 -12.84 -22.80
N LEU A 161 21.59 -11.76 -22.42
CA LEU A 161 21.25 -11.46 -21.02
C LEU A 161 20.00 -12.21 -20.51
N MET A 162 19.33 -13.01 -21.34
CA MET A 162 18.10 -13.72 -20.95
C MET A 162 18.25 -14.60 -19.69
N PRO A 163 19.35 -15.34 -19.47
CA PRO A 163 19.55 -16.09 -18.23
C PRO A 163 19.53 -15.21 -16.98
N TYR A 164 20.10 -14.00 -17.06
CA TYR A 164 20.11 -13.03 -15.96
C TYR A 164 18.73 -12.41 -15.73
N PHE A 165 17.99 -12.10 -16.80
CA PHE A 165 16.60 -11.67 -16.68
C PHE A 165 15.71 -12.75 -16.05
N ASN A 166 15.89 -14.02 -16.42
CA ASN A 166 15.16 -15.13 -15.80
C ASN A 166 15.50 -15.27 -14.31
N HIS A 167 16.79 -15.14 -13.95
CA HIS A 167 17.19 -15.15 -12.55
C HIS A 167 16.55 -14.01 -11.74
N LEU A 168 16.57 -12.80 -12.27
CA LEU A 168 15.89 -11.66 -11.64
C LEU A 168 14.39 -11.90 -11.53
N ASN A 169 13.72 -12.38 -12.59
CA ASN A 169 12.30 -12.73 -12.55
C ASN A 169 11.99 -13.66 -11.38
N ASP A 170 12.77 -14.74 -11.22
CA ASP A 170 12.56 -15.71 -10.14
C ASP A 170 12.66 -15.02 -8.77
N LYS A 171 13.65 -14.15 -8.58
CA LYS A 171 13.82 -13.37 -7.34
C LYS A 171 12.68 -12.40 -7.06
N PHE A 172 12.23 -11.66 -8.07
CA PHE A 172 11.09 -10.75 -7.91
C PHE A 172 9.79 -11.52 -7.65
N CYS A 173 9.56 -12.64 -8.35
CA CYS A 173 8.38 -13.47 -8.14
C CYS A 173 8.39 -14.09 -6.74
N GLU A 174 9.54 -14.59 -6.28
CA GLU A 174 9.73 -15.10 -4.92
C GLU A 174 9.43 -14.01 -3.88
N TYR A 175 9.99 -12.81 -4.05
CA TYR A 175 9.72 -11.67 -3.18
C TYR A 175 8.22 -11.35 -3.09
N ILE A 176 7.55 -11.21 -4.25
CA ILE A 176 6.14 -10.84 -4.28
C ILE A 176 5.25 -11.94 -3.71
N ASN A 177 5.48 -13.19 -4.08
CA ASN A 177 4.72 -14.30 -3.55
C ASN A 177 4.93 -14.43 -2.04
N ASN A 178 6.13 -14.20 -1.50
CA ASN A 178 6.34 -14.31 -0.06
C ASN A 178 5.65 -13.18 0.72
N HIS A 179 5.76 -11.92 0.26
CA HIS A 179 5.27 -10.76 1.02
C HIS A 179 3.80 -10.44 0.78
N PHE A 180 3.24 -10.84 -0.37
CA PHE A 180 1.90 -10.44 -0.80
C PHE A 180 1.02 -11.63 -1.24
N HIS A 181 1.36 -12.89 -0.88
CA HIS A 181 0.61 -14.09 -1.29
C HIS A 181 -0.90 -14.03 -1.04
N ASN A 182 -1.34 -13.31 0.00
CA ASN A 182 -2.75 -13.21 0.34
C ASN A 182 -3.55 -12.35 -0.64
N PHE A 183 -2.86 -11.53 -1.45
CA PHE A 183 -3.49 -10.56 -2.34
C PHE A 183 -3.12 -10.77 -3.82
N VAL A 184 -1.92 -11.31 -4.11
CA VAL A 184 -1.43 -11.49 -5.47
C VAL A 184 -0.72 -12.82 -5.69
N LYS A 185 -0.59 -13.19 -6.97
CA LYS A 185 0.28 -14.26 -7.44
C LYS A 185 1.19 -13.75 -8.55
N ALA A 186 2.50 -13.91 -8.37
CA ALA A 186 3.52 -13.50 -9.32
C ALA A 186 4.05 -14.68 -10.15
N SER A 187 4.31 -14.43 -11.43
CA SER A 187 5.01 -15.34 -12.33
C SER A 187 5.86 -14.57 -13.33
N GLY A 188 7.02 -15.12 -13.69
CA GLY A 188 7.97 -14.48 -14.59
C GLY A 188 8.02 -15.18 -15.94
N LYS A 189 8.14 -14.40 -17.02
CA LYS A 189 8.45 -14.93 -18.35
C LYS A 189 9.29 -13.93 -19.12
N ASN A 190 10.45 -14.38 -19.58
CA ASN A 190 11.41 -13.58 -20.33
C ASN A 190 11.84 -12.33 -19.55
N LYS A 191 11.29 -11.16 -19.88
CA LYS A 191 11.60 -9.88 -19.22
C LYS A 191 10.39 -9.26 -18.55
N ILE A 192 9.33 -10.03 -18.36
CA ILE A 192 8.07 -9.54 -17.82
C ILE A 192 7.73 -10.37 -16.59
N ILE A 193 7.42 -9.65 -15.51
CA ILE A 193 6.86 -10.21 -14.28
C ILE A 193 5.38 -9.89 -14.32
N TYR A 194 4.56 -10.93 -14.32
CA TYR A 194 3.11 -10.85 -14.24
C TYR A 194 2.68 -11.03 -12.80
N VAL A 195 2.09 -9.98 -12.22
CA VAL A 195 1.49 -10.02 -10.89
C VAL A 195 -0.03 -9.97 -11.06
N SER A 196 -0.67 -11.12 -10.84
CA SER A 196 -2.13 -11.24 -10.91
C SER A 196 -2.73 -10.98 -9.54
N ILE A 197 -3.64 -10.03 -9.43
CA ILE A 197 -4.43 -9.82 -8.22
C ILE A 197 -5.40 -11.00 -8.10
N ILE A 198 -5.42 -11.69 -6.96
CA ILE A 198 -6.26 -12.90 -6.80
C ILE A 198 -7.61 -12.61 -6.13
N ASN A 199 -7.77 -11.42 -5.54
CA ASN A 199 -9.00 -10.97 -4.89
C ASN A 199 -9.61 -9.76 -5.61
N PRO A 200 -10.92 -9.53 -5.48
CA PRO A 200 -11.54 -8.28 -5.91
C PRO A 200 -10.93 -7.07 -5.20
N ILE A 201 -10.80 -5.94 -5.91
CA ILE A 201 -10.41 -4.66 -5.32
C ILE A 201 -11.69 -3.83 -5.16
N ILE A 202 -12.29 -3.82 -3.97
CA ILE A 202 -13.62 -3.22 -3.76
C ILE A 202 -13.69 -2.29 -2.55
N SER A 203 -12.61 -2.21 -1.77
CA SER A 203 -12.47 -1.35 -0.60
C SER A 203 -11.22 -0.45 -0.71
N ASP A 204 -11.15 0.58 0.13
CA ASP A 204 -9.95 1.43 0.20
C ASP A 204 -8.75 0.66 0.74
N GLU A 205 -8.98 -0.31 1.62
CA GLU A 205 -7.96 -1.23 2.13
C GLU A 205 -7.36 -2.09 0.99
N ASP A 206 -8.16 -2.45 -0.02
CA ASP A 206 -7.65 -3.16 -1.22
C ASP A 206 -6.85 -2.22 -2.14
N ILE A 207 -7.26 -0.94 -2.23
CA ILE A 207 -6.50 0.09 -2.95
C ILE A 207 -5.12 0.25 -2.30
N GLU A 208 -5.06 0.33 -0.96
CA GLU A 208 -3.81 0.42 -0.22
C GLU A 208 -2.91 -0.80 -0.47
N GLN A 209 -3.44 -2.02 -0.42
CA GLN A 209 -2.69 -3.24 -0.74
C GLN A 209 -2.14 -3.24 -2.17
N LEU A 210 -2.91 -2.76 -3.16
CA LEU A 210 -2.43 -2.61 -4.53
C LEU A 210 -1.23 -1.65 -4.60
N ILE A 211 -1.32 -0.50 -3.92
CA ILE A 211 -0.23 0.47 -3.86
C ILE A 211 0.99 -0.12 -3.15
N GLU A 212 0.81 -0.91 -2.09
CA GLU A 212 1.90 -1.61 -1.40
C GLU A 212 2.62 -2.61 -2.32
N VAL A 213 1.89 -3.37 -3.15
CA VAL A 213 2.50 -4.26 -4.15
C VAL A 213 3.33 -3.47 -5.16
N ILE A 214 2.79 -2.38 -5.71
CA ILE A 214 3.49 -1.52 -6.67
C ILE A 214 4.75 -0.92 -6.02
N ASN A 215 4.62 -0.45 -4.77
CA ASN A 215 5.72 0.13 -4.01
C ASN A 215 6.80 -0.91 -3.66
N GLY A 216 6.41 -2.12 -3.26
CA GLY A 216 7.33 -3.23 -3.00
C GLY A 216 8.13 -3.61 -4.24
N MET A 217 7.46 -3.69 -5.41
CA MET A 217 8.15 -3.89 -6.69
C MET A 217 9.11 -2.77 -7.01
N TYR A 218 8.71 -1.51 -6.82
CA TYR A 218 9.58 -0.36 -7.04
C TYR A 218 10.82 -0.39 -6.13
N GLN A 219 10.66 -0.70 -4.84
CA GLN A 219 11.78 -0.84 -3.91
C GLN A 219 12.71 -1.99 -4.31
N ALA A 220 12.14 -3.14 -4.68
CA ALA A 220 12.93 -4.28 -5.15
C ALA A 220 13.71 -3.94 -6.42
N TYR A 221 13.14 -3.14 -7.34
CA TYR A 221 13.85 -2.63 -8.52
C TYR A 221 15.06 -1.79 -8.13
N LEU A 222 14.90 -0.85 -7.20
CA LEU A 222 15.99 0.01 -6.74
C LEU A 222 17.10 -0.76 -6.02
N VAL A 223 16.74 -1.80 -5.26
CA VAL A 223 17.72 -2.68 -4.61
C VAL A 223 18.46 -3.52 -5.65
N ALA A 224 17.73 -4.18 -6.55
CA ALA A 224 18.32 -5.08 -7.55
C ALA A 224 19.17 -4.34 -8.59
N ALA A 225 18.81 -3.11 -8.97
CA ALA A 225 19.64 -2.27 -9.84
C ALA A 225 21.01 -1.92 -9.22
N ASN A 226 21.14 -2.00 -7.89
CA ASN A 226 22.41 -1.79 -7.17
C ASN A 226 23.19 -3.08 -6.92
N ILE A 227 22.62 -4.26 -7.20
CA ILE A 227 23.31 -5.54 -7.04
C ILE A 227 23.98 -5.86 -8.38
N LYS A 228 25.30 -6.01 -8.39
CA LYS A 228 26.00 -6.67 -9.50
C LYS A 228 25.61 -8.15 -9.45
N VAL A 229 24.58 -8.52 -10.20
CA VAL A 229 24.15 -9.93 -10.40
C VAL A 229 25.14 -10.64 -11.31
#